data_AF-A0A2M7FJ60-F1
#
_entry.id   AF-A0A2M7FJ60-F1
#
_cell.length_a   1.000
_cell.length_b   1.000
_cell.length_c   1.000
_cell.angle_alpha   90.00
_cell.angle_beta   90.00
_cell.angle_gamma   90.00
#
_symmetry.space_group_name_H-M   'P 1'
#
loop_
_entity.id
_entity.type
_entity.pdbx_description
1 polymer ?
#
loop_
_entity_poly.entity_id
_entity_poly.type
_entity_poly.pdbx_seq_one_letter_code
_entity_poly.pdbx_strand_id
1 'polypeptide(L)'
;PTITVPDQTPSDAGTDLVLPETAGPTAENFTVTAPAGLASITVDGTTFTLAQLGTPAYLAAHPITTPDGTLTLTGYDAGTGQVSYSYDPDVLSHTGSAPIIDPISLTVTDANGITGTGQINIGITDSLPVAVDDAASITEDASPNTVTGNVLTDAPGTDTVGADVNPSPITPATVTLAHGDLALNADGSYAYTLNNADPAVNALNDGETL
;
A
#
# COMPACT_ATOMS: atom_id res chain seq x y z
N PRO A 1 -15.89 -28.29 15.36
CA PRO A 1 -14.68 -27.42 15.36
C PRO A 1 -15.11 -25.98 15.06
N THR A 2 -14.35 -24.98 15.50
CA THR A 2 -14.69 -23.55 15.36
C THR A 2 -13.50 -22.77 14.82
N ILE A 3 -13.79 -21.64 14.19
CA ILE A 3 -12.81 -20.67 13.68
C ILE A 3 -13.12 -19.32 14.33
N THR A 4 -12.09 -18.61 14.75
CA THR A 4 -12.20 -17.24 15.29
C THR A 4 -11.17 -16.37 14.59
N VAL A 5 -11.66 -15.41 13.82
CA VAL A 5 -10.84 -14.38 13.17
C VAL A 5 -10.91 -13.13 14.05
N PRO A 6 -9.76 -12.55 14.47
CA PRO A 6 -9.74 -11.26 15.15
C PRO A 6 -10.23 -10.15 14.23
N ASP A 7 -11.13 -9.32 14.73
CA ASP A 7 -11.57 -8.10 14.05
C ASP A 7 -10.62 -6.95 14.45
N GLN A 8 -9.78 -6.53 13.50
CA GLN A 8 -8.87 -5.39 13.63
C GLN A 8 -9.53 -4.07 13.24
N THR A 9 -10.76 -4.10 12.73
CA THR A 9 -11.52 -2.96 12.23
C THR A 9 -12.92 -2.88 12.85
N PRO A 10 -13.06 -2.74 14.19
CA PRO A 10 -14.36 -2.87 14.86
C PRO A 10 -15.40 -1.80 14.47
N SER A 11 -14.97 -0.72 13.81
CA SER A 11 -15.83 0.33 13.28
C SER A 11 -16.43 0.02 11.90
N ASP A 12 -15.94 -1.00 11.21
CA ASP A 12 -16.39 -1.43 9.89
C ASP A 12 -16.91 -2.87 9.96
N ALA A 13 -18.22 -3.03 10.11
CA ALA A 13 -18.87 -4.31 10.39
C ALA A 13 -18.77 -5.35 9.24
N GLY A 14 -18.08 -5.04 8.14
CA GLY A 14 -17.88 -5.92 6.99
C GLY A 14 -16.46 -6.44 6.80
N THR A 15 -15.47 -5.95 7.57
CA THR A 15 -14.05 -6.29 7.40
C THR A 15 -13.44 -6.77 8.71
N ASP A 16 -12.54 -7.74 8.62
CA ASP A 16 -11.70 -8.18 9.74
C ASP A 16 -10.35 -7.44 9.75
N LEU A 17 -9.90 -6.97 8.58
CA LEU A 17 -8.65 -6.24 8.36
C LEU A 17 -8.86 -5.24 7.21
N VAL A 18 -8.24 -4.05 7.30
CA VAL A 18 -8.18 -3.09 6.19
C VAL A 18 -6.72 -2.76 5.86
N LEU A 19 -6.35 -2.88 4.59
CA LEU A 19 -5.02 -2.57 4.07
C LEU A 19 -5.11 -1.62 2.87
N PRO A 20 -4.12 -0.72 2.66
CA PRO A 20 -3.96 -0.09 1.35
C PRO A 20 -3.53 -1.13 0.31
N GLU A 21 -3.95 -0.98 -0.94
CA GLU A 21 -3.55 -1.84 -2.06
C GLU A 21 -2.03 -1.84 -2.33
N THR A 22 -1.31 -0.88 -1.74
CA THR A 22 0.16 -0.78 -1.78
C THR A 22 0.85 -1.39 -0.57
N ALA A 23 0.09 -1.93 0.38
CA ALA A 23 0.68 -2.70 1.46
C ALA A 23 1.45 -3.89 0.88
N GLY A 24 2.59 -4.20 1.47
CA GLY A 24 3.23 -5.50 1.23
C GLY A 24 2.61 -6.60 2.12
N PRO A 25 3.24 -7.79 2.16
CA PRO A 25 2.78 -8.90 2.98
C PRO A 25 2.61 -8.50 4.45
N THR A 26 1.36 -8.47 4.92
CA THR A 26 0.98 -8.07 6.27
C THR A 26 0.63 -9.31 7.09
N ALA A 27 1.30 -9.49 8.22
CA ALA A 27 1.18 -10.69 9.05
C ALA A 27 -0.02 -10.59 10.00
N GLU A 28 -0.86 -11.63 9.98
CA GLU A 28 -2.06 -11.74 10.80
C GLU A 28 -2.26 -13.19 11.28
N ASN A 29 -3.31 -13.42 12.06
CA ASN A 29 -3.62 -14.75 12.56
C ASN A 29 -5.11 -14.97 12.79
N PHE A 30 -5.53 -16.24 12.75
CA PHE A 30 -6.83 -16.68 13.26
C PHE A 30 -6.64 -17.89 14.16
N THR A 31 -7.66 -18.23 14.95
CA THR A 31 -7.61 -19.38 15.86
C THR A 31 -8.59 -20.46 15.41
N VAL A 32 -8.15 -21.71 15.46
CA VAL A 32 -9.01 -22.88 15.26
C VAL A 32 -9.13 -23.70 16.54
N THR A 33 -10.33 -24.20 16.83
CA THR A 33 -10.55 -25.19 17.90
C THR A 33 -11.15 -26.46 17.32
N ALA A 34 -10.47 -27.58 17.50
CA ALA A 34 -10.92 -28.91 17.10
C ALA A 34 -10.79 -29.88 18.28
N PRO A 35 -11.85 -30.08 19.09
CA PRO A 35 -11.78 -30.89 20.32
C PRO A 35 -11.36 -32.35 20.09
N ALA A 36 -11.64 -32.90 18.90
CA ALA A 36 -11.20 -34.24 18.49
C ALA A 36 -9.78 -34.29 17.91
N GLY A 37 -9.07 -33.15 17.87
CA GLY A 37 -7.82 -32.98 17.15
C GLY A 37 -8.03 -32.44 15.73
N LEU A 38 -7.11 -31.60 15.26
CA LEU A 38 -7.15 -31.03 13.92
C LEU A 38 -6.72 -32.07 12.87
N ALA A 39 -7.50 -32.24 11.79
CA ALA A 39 -7.11 -33.04 10.63
C ALA A 39 -6.56 -32.16 9.50
N SER A 40 -7.31 -31.13 9.12
CA SER A 40 -6.93 -30.21 8.05
C SER A 40 -7.59 -28.84 8.18
N ILE A 41 -7.00 -27.86 7.50
CA ILE A 41 -7.58 -26.54 7.24
C ILE A 41 -7.63 -26.35 5.73
N THR A 42 -8.78 -25.92 5.21
CA THR A 42 -8.94 -25.49 3.83
C THR A 42 -9.11 -23.99 3.80
N VAL A 43 -8.29 -23.30 3.00
CA VAL A 43 -8.29 -21.85 2.78
C VAL A 43 -8.54 -21.60 1.30
N ASP A 44 -9.67 -20.96 1.00
CA ASP A 44 -10.17 -20.70 -0.35
C ASP A 44 -10.00 -21.88 -1.32
N GLY A 45 -10.49 -23.05 -0.89
CA GLY A 45 -10.41 -24.31 -1.65
C GLY A 45 -9.08 -25.06 -1.56
N THR A 46 -7.99 -24.44 -1.09
CA THR A 46 -6.69 -25.09 -0.91
C THR A 46 -6.59 -25.78 0.44
N THR A 47 -6.34 -27.08 0.47
CA THR A 47 -6.35 -27.88 1.71
C THR A 47 -4.94 -28.17 2.23
N PHE A 48 -4.74 -27.88 3.52
CA PHE A 48 -3.53 -28.13 4.29
C PHE A 48 -3.81 -29.15 5.39
N THR A 49 -3.12 -30.28 5.33
CA THR A 49 -3.12 -31.29 6.39
C THR A 49 -2.36 -30.80 7.62
N LEU A 50 -2.61 -31.41 8.79
CA LEU A 50 -1.87 -31.11 10.01
C LEU A 50 -0.34 -31.18 9.85
N ALA A 51 0.17 -32.13 9.06
CA ALA A 51 1.61 -32.27 8.80
C ALA A 51 2.17 -31.09 7.96
N GLN A 52 1.40 -30.61 6.98
CA GLN A 52 1.77 -29.47 6.14
C GLN A 52 1.75 -28.16 6.93
N LEU A 53 0.77 -27.97 7.82
CA LEU A 53 0.66 -26.81 8.70
C LEU A 53 1.86 -26.65 9.64
N GLY A 54 2.52 -27.76 10.01
CA GLY A 54 3.77 -27.75 10.78
C GLY A 54 5.05 -27.56 9.96
N THR A 55 4.95 -27.33 8.65
CA THR A 55 6.11 -27.28 7.72
C THR A 55 6.21 -25.92 7.04
N PRO A 56 6.91 -24.91 7.62
CA PRO A 56 6.96 -23.54 7.08
C PRO A 56 7.40 -23.45 5.61
N ALA A 57 8.38 -24.27 5.20
CA ALA A 57 8.85 -24.32 3.81
C ALA A 57 7.78 -24.82 2.83
N TYR A 58 6.88 -25.71 3.28
CA TYR A 58 5.74 -26.13 2.48
C TYR A 58 4.75 -24.98 2.33
N LEU A 59 4.39 -24.32 3.44
CA LEU A 59 3.42 -23.23 3.41
C LEU A 59 3.88 -22.06 2.53
N ALA A 60 5.15 -21.66 2.63
CA ALA A 60 5.73 -20.62 1.77
C ALA A 60 5.73 -20.97 0.28
N ALA A 61 5.72 -22.26 -0.07
CA ALA A 61 5.66 -22.74 -1.45
C ALA A 61 4.23 -22.94 -1.96
N HIS A 62 3.21 -22.75 -1.11
CA HIS A 62 1.80 -22.96 -1.44
C HIS A 62 0.96 -21.73 -1.01
N PRO A 63 1.22 -20.55 -1.59
CA PRO A 63 0.34 -19.40 -1.42
C PRO A 63 -1.05 -19.69 -2.01
N ILE A 64 -2.06 -19.01 -1.48
CA ILE A 64 -3.44 -19.01 -1.95
C ILE A 64 -3.68 -17.66 -2.62
N THR A 65 -3.85 -17.67 -3.94
CA THR A 65 -4.15 -16.47 -4.73
C THR A 65 -5.67 -16.32 -4.88
N THR A 66 -6.18 -15.16 -4.50
CA THR A 66 -7.55 -14.72 -4.73
C THR A 66 -7.58 -13.78 -5.95
N PRO A 67 -8.74 -13.26 -6.38
CA PRO A 67 -8.79 -12.21 -7.41
C PRO A 67 -8.15 -10.88 -6.98
N ASP A 68 -8.02 -10.63 -5.67
CA ASP A 68 -7.72 -9.32 -5.09
C ASP A 68 -6.40 -9.29 -4.29
N GLY A 69 -5.75 -10.44 -4.10
CA GLY A 69 -4.45 -10.53 -3.43
C GLY A 69 -3.98 -11.97 -3.21
N THR A 70 -2.97 -12.12 -2.34
CA THR A 70 -2.35 -13.41 -2.04
C THR A 70 -2.22 -13.64 -0.53
N LEU A 71 -2.83 -14.71 -0.04
CA LEU A 71 -2.67 -15.20 1.33
C LEU A 71 -1.65 -16.34 1.40
N THR A 72 -0.69 -16.25 2.31
CA THR A 72 0.26 -17.34 2.60
C THR A 72 0.18 -17.73 4.06
N LEU A 73 -0.14 -19.00 4.36
CA LEU A 73 -0.01 -19.50 5.73
C LEU A 73 1.48 -19.49 6.14
N THR A 74 1.78 -19.11 7.38
CA THR A 74 3.16 -19.00 7.87
C THR A 74 3.44 -19.92 9.05
N GLY A 75 2.41 -20.44 9.71
CA GLY A 75 2.56 -21.46 10.73
C GLY A 75 1.27 -21.87 11.42
N TYR A 76 1.37 -22.92 12.23
CA TYR A 76 0.31 -23.40 13.11
C TYR A 76 0.89 -23.79 14.48
N ASP A 77 0.32 -23.24 15.55
CA ASP A 77 0.61 -23.61 16.92
C ASP A 77 -0.49 -24.55 17.44
N ALA A 78 -0.14 -25.84 17.60
CA ALA A 78 -1.06 -26.86 18.09
C ALA A 78 -1.47 -26.69 19.56
N GLY A 79 -0.68 -25.97 20.36
CA GLY A 79 -0.97 -25.72 21.77
C GLY A 79 -2.05 -24.66 21.97
N THR A 80 -2.06 -23.63 21.12
CA THR A 80 -3.01 -22.50 21.19
C THR A 80 -4.12 -22.59 20.14
N GLY A 81 -3.92 -23.38 19.08
CA GLY A 81 -4.80 -23.41 17.92
C GLY A 81 -4.59 -22.24 16.95
N GLN A 82 -3.57 -21.40 17.16
CA GLN A 82 -3.29 -20.25 16.31
C GLN A 82 -2.75 -20.68 14.95
N VAL A 83 -3.31 -20.14 13.89
CA VAL A 83 -2.82 -20.23 12.51
C VAL A 83 -2.34 -18.84 12.12
N SER A 84 -1.05 -18.72 11.82
CA SER A 84 -0.45 -17.47 11.33
C SER A 84 -0.48 -17.44 9.80
N TYR A 85 -0.71 -16.26 9.23
CA TYR A 85 -0.66 -16.03 7.79
C TYR A 85 -0.09 -14.65 7.48
N SER A 86 0.26 -14.41 6.22
CA SER A 86 0.45 -13.07 5.66
C SER A 86 -0.49 -12.87 4.50
N TYR A 87 -0.99 -11.65 4.33
CA TYR A 87 -1.77 -11.24 3.15
C TYR A 87 -1.08 -10.08 2.44
N ASP A 88 -0.94 -10.20 1.12
CA ASP A 88 -0.36 -9.21 0.24
C ASP A 88 -1.44 -8.79 -0.78
N PRO A 89 -2.02 -7.58 -0.68
CA PRO A 89 -3.04 -7.13 -1.63
C PRO A 89 -2.44 -6.91 -3.01
N ASP A 90 -3.23 -7.18 -4.04
CA ASP A 90 -2.91 -6.70 -5.39
C ASP A 90 -3.24 -5.21 -5.50
N VAL A 91 -2.63 -4.53 -6.46
CA VAL A 91 -3.06 -3.19 -6.88
C VAL A 91 -4.36 -3.33 -7.67
N LEU A 92 -5.41 -2.63 -7.24
CA LEU A 92 -6.77 -2.80 -7.76
C LEU A 92 -7.27 -1.51 -8.42
N SER A 93 -8.24 -1.68 -9.33
CA SER A 93 -8.93 -0.52 -9.90
C SER A 93 -10.16 -0.18 -9.05
N HIS A 94 -10.09 0.94 -8.33
CA HIS A 94 -11.20 1.45 -7.52
C HIS A 94 -12.16 2.31 -8.37
N THR A 95 -13.46 2.07 -8.23
CA THR A 95 -14.52 2.89 -8.88
C THR A 95 -15.14 3.93 -7.93
N GLY A 96 -14.62 4.04 -6.72
CA GLY A 96 -15.04 4.95 -5.67
C GLY A 96 -14.17 4.79 -4.42
N SER A 97 -14.50 5.52 -3.35
CA SER A 97 -13.71 5.55 -2.11
C SER A 97 -13.98 4.39 -1.15
N ALA A 98 -14.91 3.50 -1.48
CA ALA A 98 -15.18 2.33 -0.66
C ALA A 98 -14.08 1.27 -0.88
N PRO A 99 -13.67 0.55 0.20
CA PRO A 99 -12.77 -0.58 0.04
C PRO A 99 -13.36 -1.67 -0.85
N ILE A 100 -12.52 -2.34 -1.62
CA ILE A 100 -12.86 -3.62 -2.25
C ILE A 100 -12.68 -4.71 -1.18
N ILE A 101 -13.67 -5.57 -1.01
CA ILE A 101 -13.60 -6.65 -0.01
C ILE A 101 -13.16 -7.93 -0.69
N ASP A 102 -12.06 -8.52 -0.22
CA ASP A 102 -11.60 -9.86 -0.57
C ASP A 102 -12.08 -10.88 0.47
N PRO A 103 -13.09 -11.71 0.13
CA PRO A 103 -13.64 -12.73 1.01
C PRO A 103 -12.89 -14.06 0.91
N ILE A 104 -12.13 -14.43 1.94
CA ILE A 104 -11.35 -15.68 1.98
C ILE A 104 -12.08 -16.73 2.81
N SER A 105 -12.58 -17.77 2.16
CA SER A 105 -13.33 -18.84 2.83
C SER A 105 -12.43 -19.78 3.64
N LEU A 106 -12.82 -20.10 4.88
CA LEU A 106 -12.11 -21.04 5.75
C LEU A 106 -12.98 -22.26 6.09
N THR A 107 -12.37 -23.44 6.08
CA THR A 107 -12.97 -24.67 6.62
C THR A 107 -11.96 -25.41 7.47
N VAL A 108 -12.34 -25.78 8.69
CA VAL A 108 -11.57 -26.63 9.58
C VAL A 108 -12.23 -28.01 9.67
N THR A 109 -11.45 -29.08 9.50
CA THR A 109 -11.91 -30.46 9.64
C THR A 109 -11.19 -31.11 10.82
N ASP A 110 -11.94 -31.71 11.74
CA ASP A 110 -11.36 -32.46 12.87
C ASP A 110 -11.08 -33.93 12.52
N ALA A 111 -10.41 -34.65 13.42
CA ALA A 111 -10.02 -36.05 13.22
C ALA A 111 -11.20 -37.02 13.06
N ASN A 112 -12.42 -36.61 13.42
CA ASN A 112 -13.64 -37.39 13.22
C ASN A 112 -14.35 -37.03 11.90
N GLY A 113 -13.80 -36.11 11.12
CA GLY A 113 -14.38 -35.62 9.87
C GLY A 113 -15.48 -34.57 10.06
N ILE A 114 -15.65 -34.01 11.28
CA ILE A 114 -16.61 -32.92 11.49
C ILE A 114 -15.96 -31.61 11.02
N THR A 115 -16.75 -30.79 10.34
CA THR A 115 -16.30 -29.52 9.79
C THR A 115 -16.84 -28.31 10.57
N GLY A 116 -16.12 -27.21 10.48
CA GLY A 116 -16.55 -25.87 10.90
C GLY A 116 -16.08 -24.87 9.86
N THR A 117 -16.84 -23.81 9.64
CA THR A 117 -16.56 -22.81 8.60
C THR A 117 -16.36 -21.42 9.21
N GLY A 118 -15.62 -20.59 8.50
CA GLY A 118 -15.40 -19.18 8.82
C GLY A 118 -14.98 -18.43 7.56
N GLN A 119 -14.70 -17.15 7.69
CA GLN A 119 -14.26 -16.30 6.60
C GLN A 119 -13.32 -15.24 7.17
N ILE A 120 -12.33 -14.83 6.37
CA ILE A 120 -11.56 -13.60 6.58
C ILE A 120 -12.04 -12.63 5.52
N ASN A 121 -12.47 -11.44 5.91
CA ASN A 121 -12.85 -10.37 4.99
C ASN A 121 -11.80 -9.25 5.04
N ILE A 122 -11.02 -9.10 3.98
CA ILE A 122 -9.99 -8.07 3.90
C ILE A 122 -10.51 -6.91 3.06
N GLY A 123 -10.61 -5.73 3.66
CA GLY A 123 -10.89 -4.49 2.93
C GLY A 123 -9.61 -3.92 2.34
N ILE A 124 -9.58 -3.74 1.03
CA ILE A 124 -8.46 -3.17 0.31
C ILE A 124 -8.84 -1.75 -0.08
N THR A 125 -8.01 -0.78 0.30
CA THR A 125 -8.26 0.65 0.07
C THR A 125 -7.41 1.21 -1.05
N ASP A 126 -7.99 2.14 -1.79
CA ASP A 126 -7.34 2.86 -2.89
C ASP A 126 -6.17 3.71 -2.38
N SER A 127 -5.04 3.64 -3.07
CA SER A 127 -3.90 4.50 -2.81
C SER A 127 -4.01 5.80 -3.61
N LEU A 128 -4.61 6.82 -2.98
CA LEU A 128 -4.78 8.13 -3.62
C LEU A 128 -3.45 8.86 -3.80
N PRO A 129 -3.28 9.61 -4.92
CA PRO A 129 -2.13 10.50 -5.07
C PRO A 129 -2.20 11.64 -4.05
N VAL A 130 -1.03 12.05 -3.54
CA VAL A 130 -0.89 13.16 -2.60
C VAL A 130 0.20 14.09 -3.13
N ALA A 131 -0.18 15.33 -3.42
CA ALA A 131 0.78 16.39 -3.74
C ALA A 131 1.20 17.12 -2.45
N VAL A 132 2.49 17.45 -2.34
CA VAL A 132 3.07 18.20 -1.23
C VAL A 132 3.77 19.43 -1.79
N ASP A 133 3.61 20.58 -1.14
CA ASP A 133 4.22 21.83 -1.63
C ASP A 133 5.76 21.75 -1.59
N ASP A 134 6.39 21.98 -2.74
CA ASP A 134 7.83 22.21 -2.88
C ASP A 134 8.19 23.69 -2.73
N ALA A 135 9.36 23.95 -2.14
CA ALA A 135 9.89 25.31 -2.01
C ALA A 135 11.37 25.37 -2.41
N ALA A 136 11.71 26.37 -3.21
CA ALA A 136 13.08 26.69 -3.61
C ALA A 136 13.28 28.20 -3.62
N SER A 137 14.52 28.65 -3.39
CA SER A 137 14.90 30.06 -3.43
C SER A 137 16.14 30.25 -4.29
N ILE A 138 16.20 31.36 -5.01
CA ILE A 138 17.36 31.77 -5.78
C ILE A 138 17.67 33.24 -5.49
N THR A 139 18.96 33.57 -5.38
CA THR A 139 19.40 34.96 -5.20
C THR A 139 19.36 35.70 -6.54
N GLU A 140 19.03 36.99 -6.48
CA GLU A 140 19.25 37.93 -7.59
C GLU A 140 20.66 37.77 -8.19
N ASP A 141 20.74 37.90 -9.51
CA ASP A 141 22.00 37.84 -10.27
C ASP A 141 22.82 36.54 -10.12
N ALA A 142 22.19 35.47 -9.61
CA ALA A 142 22.85 34.18 -9.49
C ALA A 142 23.42 33.72 -10.85
N SER A 143 24.61 33.10 -10.80
CA SER A 143 25.26 32.47 -11.94
C SER A 143 25.77 31.08 -11.52
N PRO A 144 25.10 29.98 -11.96
CA PRO A 144 23.95 29.94 -12.86
C PRO A 144 22.67 30.58 -12.26
N ASN A 145 21.83 31.17 -13.11
CA ASN A 145 20.57 31.83 -12.74
C ASN A 145 19.40 30.83 -12.62
N THR A 146 19.69 29.59 -12.24
CA THR A 146 18.74 28.49 -12.21
C THR A 146 18.73 27.78 -10.87
N VAL A 147 17.55 27.41 -10.39
CA VAL A 147 17.35 26.48 -9.28
C VAL A 147 16.60 25.26 -9.78
N THR A 148 16.97 24.08 -9.29
CA THR A 148 16.45 22.78 -9.73
C THR A 148 15.98 21.96 -8.55
N GLY A 149 15.02 21.08 -8.77
CA GLY A 149 14.57 20.07 -7.81
C GLY A 149 13.76 18.99 -8.49
N ASN A 150 13.13 18.12 -7.70
CA ASN A 150 12.22 17.08 -8.18
C ASN A 150 11.07 16.84 -7.20
N VAL A 151 9.84 17.06 -7.67
CA VAL A 151 8.61 16.92 -6.87
C VAL A 151 8.36 15.48 -6.38
N LEU A 152 8.92 14.47 -7.06
CA LEU A 152 8.75 13.05 -6.74
C LEU A 152 9.88 12.47 -5.87
N THR A 153 11.01 13.16 -5.69
CA THR A 153 12.18 12.58 -5.00
C THR A 153 12.84 13.46 -3.96
N ASP A 154 12.61 14.77 -4.01
CA ASP A 154 13.23 15.69 -3.05
C ASP A 154 12.40 15.76 -1.77
N ALA A 155 13.10 15.89 -0.63
CA ALA A 155 12.49 15.96 0.69
C ALA A 155 12.96 17.24 1.42
N PRO A 156 12.09 17.91 2.20
CA PRO A 156 10.65 17.68 2.35
C PRO A 156 9.89 18.14 1.08
N GLY A 157 8.76 17.50 0.76
CA GLY A 157 7.99 17.85 -0.45
C GLY A 157 7.65 16.70 -1.38
N THR A 158 8.08 15.46 -1.07
CA THR A 158 7.87 14.33 -1.96
C THR A 158 6.39 14.02 -2.20
N ASP A 159 5.95 14.22 -3.43
CA ASP A 159 4.66 13.78 -3.95
C ASP A 159 4.57 12.25 -3.94
N THR A 160 3.40 11.73 -3.56
CA THR A 160 3.08 10.30 -3.67
C THR A 160 2.18 10.07 -4.87
N VAL A 161 2.61 9.18 -5.76
CA VAL A 161 1.79 8.70 -6.88
C VAL A 161 0.91 7.56 -6.38
N GLY A 162 -0.36 7.54 -6.79
CA GLY A 162 -1.23 6.38 -6.55
C GLY A 162 -0.74 5.15 -7.31
N ALA A 163 -1.15 3.95 -6.88
CA ALA A 163 -0.64 2.70 -7.45
C ALA A 163 -1.27 2.31 -8.79
N ASP A 164 -2.38 2.95 -9.19
CA ASP A 164 -3.05 2.69 -10.47
C ASP A 164 -2.10 2.87 -11.68
N VAL A 165 -2.48 2.28 -12.81
CA VAL A 165 -1.74 1.97 -14.04
C VAL A 165 -1.07 3.18 -14.73
N ASN A 166 -1.19 4.40 -14.20
CA ASN A 166 -0.44 5.56 -14.66
C ASN A 166 0.71 5.95 -13.70
N PRO A 167 1.90 5.31 -13.81
CA PRO A 167 3.06 5.62 -12.98
C PRO A 167 3.70 6.98 -13.32
N SER A 168 3.20 7.71 -14.32
CA SER A 168 3.71 9.01 -14.74
C SER A 168 2.60 10.07 -14.62
N PRO A 169 2.24 10.51 -13.40
CA PRO A 169 1.14 11.44 -13.20
C PRO A 169 1.48 12.86 -13.65
N ILE A 170 2.77 13.16 -13.84
CA ILE A 170 3.25 14.50 -14.16
C ILE A 170 3.00 14.79 -15.63
N THR A 171 2.21 15.84 -15.89
CA THR A 171 2.09 16.44 -17.22
C THR A 171 3.19 17.49 -17.37
N PRO A 172 4.17 17.29 -18.28
CA PRO A 172 5.25 18.25 -18.46
C PRO A 172 4.73 19.61 -18.91
N ALA A 173 5.33 20.67 -18.40
CA ALA A 173 4.92 22.03 -18.72
C ALA A 173 6.10 23.00 -18.66
N THR A 174 6.03 24.04 -19.50
CA THR A 174 6.82 25.26 -19.31
C THR A 174 5.85 26.39 -18.99
N VAL A 175 6.10 27.06 -17.89
CA VAL A 175 5.26 28.14 -17.38
C VAL A 175 6.13 29.39 -17.23
N THR A 176 5.78 30.44 -17.97
CA THR A 176 6.35 31.76 -17.75
C THR A 176 5.67 32.40 -16.54
N LEU A 177 6.47 32.66 -15.51
CA LEU A 177 6.07 33.33 -14.28
C LEU A 177 6.47 34.82 -14.34
N ALA A 178 6.11 35.58 -13.31
CA ALA A 178 6.37 37.03 -13.28
C ALA A 178 7.86 37.38 -13.42
N HIS A 179 8.74 36.59 -12.79
CA HIS A 179 10.17 36.89 -12.65
C HIS A 179 11.10 35.88 -13.32
N GLY A 180 10.56 34.94 -14.10
CA GLY A 180 11.35 33.86 -14.70
C GLY A 180 10.48 32.76 -15.29
N ASP A 181 11.10 31.66 -15.73
CA ASP A 181 10.42 30.53 -16.36
C ASP A 181 10.61 29.25 -15.54
N LEU A 182 9.53 28.50 -15.32
CA LEU A 182 9.55 27.16 -14.72
C LEU A 182 9.38 26.11 -15.82
N ALA A 183 10.29 25.14 -15.88
CA ALA A 183 10.13 23.93 -16.67
C ALA A 183 9.95 22.73 -15.72
N LEU A 184 8.85 21.98 -15.89
CA LEU A 184 8.56 20.71 -15.20
C LEU A 184 8.57 19.57 -16.22
N ASN A 185 9.35 18.53 -15.92
CA ASN A 185 9.52 17.35 -16.76
C ASN A 185 8.61 16.20 -16.29
N ALA A 186 8.44 15.18 -17.15
CA ALA A 186 7.57 14.03 -16.85
C ALA A 186 8.08 13.19 -15.67
N ASP A 187 9.37 13.22 -15.39
CA ASP A 187 10.02 12.50 -14.28
C ASP A 187 9.98 13.27 -12.95
N GLY A 188 9.18 14.34 -12.89
CA GLY A 188 9.05 15.21 -11.71
C GLY A 188 10.17 16.22 -11.54
N SER A 189 11.26 16.12 -12.32
CA SER A 189 12.35 17.10 -12.24
C SER A 189 11.88 18.47 -12.77
N TYR A 190 12.27 19.53 -12.08
CA TYR A 190 11.96 20.89 -12.47
C TYR A 190 13.19 21.79 -12.45
N ALA A 191 13.13 22.86 -13.26
CA ALA A 191 14.10 23.95 -13.25
C ALA A 191 13.37 25.29 -13.36
N TYR A 192 13.63 26.18 -12.40
CA TYR A 192 13.25 27.58 -12.50
C TYR A 192 14.45 28.42 -12.93
N THR A 193 14.28 29.23 -13.97
CA THR A 193 15.28 30.14 -14.51
C THR A 193 14.87 31.58 -14.20
N LEU A 194 15.64 32.26 -13.35
CA LEU A 194 15.41 33.65 -12.99
C LEU A 194 15.70 34.57 -14.18
N ASN A 195 14.80 35.51 -14.45
CA ASN A 195 15.03 36.57 -15.42
C ASN A 195 15.84 37.71 -14.78
N ASN A 196 17.17 37.66 -14.85
CA ASN A 196 18.05 38.72 -14.34
C ASN A 196 17.90 40.07 -15.08
N ALA A 197 17.11 40.14 -16.16
CA ALA A 197 16.75 41.40 -16.80
C ALA A 197 15.45 42.01 -16.23
N ASP A 198 14.78 41.34 -15.29
CA ASP A 198 13.56 41.85 -14.67
C ASP A 198 13.86 43.06 -13.77
N PRO A 199 13.28 44.25 -14.06
CA PRO A 199 13.51 45.45 -13.27
C PRO A 199 13.08 45.34 -11.79
N ALA A 200 12.09 44.50 -11.47
CA ALA A 200 11.63 44.31 -10.10
C ALA A 200 12.61 43.45 -9.30
N VAL A 201 13.19 42.41 -9.93
CA VAL A 201 14.28 41.61 -9.34
C VAL A 201 15.51 42.49 -9.13
N ASN A 202 15.89 43.29 -10.14
CA ASN A 202 17.03 44.21 -10.09
C ASN A 202 16.89 45.38 -9.10
N ALA A 203 15.73 45.52 -8.48
CA ALA A 203 15.46 46.56 -7.48
C ALA A 203 15.59 46.04 -6.04
N LEU A 204 15.85 44.74 -5.86
CA LEU A 204 15.99 44.14 -4.54
C LEU A 204 17.29 44.62 -3.88
N ASN A 205 17.19 44.90 -2.59
CA ASN A 205 18.32 45.19 -1.72
C ASN A 205 18.61 43.98 -0.83
N ASP A 206 19.76 44.01 -0.15
CA ASP A 206 20.17 42.95 0.77
C ASP A 206 19.06 42.60 1.79
N GLY A 207 18.57 41.37 1.70
CA GLY A 207 17.55 40.81 2.60
C GLY A 207 16.10 41.00 2.14
N GLU A 208 15.85 41.63 1.00
CA GLU A 208 14.52 41.71 0.40
C GLU A 208 14.16 40.43 -0.40
N THR A 209 12.87 40.15 -0.55
CA THR A 209 12.33 38.97 -1.26
C THR A 209 11.07 39.33 -2.05
N LEU A 210 10.80 38.62 -3.15
CA LEU A 210 9.55 38.67 -3.93
C LEU A 210 8.75 37.37 -3.80
#